data_AF-A0A841AR49-F1
#
_entry.id   AF-A0A841AR49-F1
#
_cell.length_a   1.000
_cell.length_b   1.000
_cell.length_c   1.000
_cell.angle_alpha   90.00
_cell.angle_beta   90.00
_cell.angle_gamma   90.00
#
_symmetry.space_group_name_H-M   'P 1'
#
loop_
_entity.id
_entity.type
_entity.pdbx_description
1 polymer ?
#
loop_
_entity_poly.entity_id
_entity_poly.type
_entity_poly.pdbx_seq_one_letter_code
_entity_poly.pdbx_strand_id
1 'polypeptide(L)'
;MSESREQRRARELAALRAVHPPVPRTTPKLERVIEIKLRRDTTKTRGPVGACLLWSAEWTLRGTTLGIERSDENIAALIENILEDARLLAEHYAVRLEWILSGDLRTGGVLAASGVTLPDFVPGPCFGRVVTLVA
;
A
#
# COMPACT_ATOMS: atom_id res chain seq x y z
N MET A 1 41.29 -46.76 5.91
CA MET A 1 40.10 -45.94 5.60
C MET A 1 40.60 -44.53 5.31
N SER A 2 40.92 -44.22 4.05
CA SER A 2 41.49 -42.92 3.67
C SER A 2 40.36 -41.95 3.35
N GLU A 3 40.25 -40.88 4.13
CA GLU A 3 39.29 -39.80 3.89
C GLU A 3 39.56 -39.16 2.53
N SER A 4 38.53 -39.11 1.67
CA SER A 4 38.67 -38.59 0.31
C SER A 4 38.86 -37.07 0.34
N ARG A 5 39.65 -36.52 -0.59
CA ARG A 5 39.86 -35.07 -0.73
C ARG A 5 38.55 -34.29 -0.85
N GLU A 6 37.51 -34.93 -1.38
CA GLU A 6 36.16 -34.36 -1.49
C GLU A 6 35.48 -34.19 -0.13
N GLN A 7 35.64 -35.15 0.79
CA GLN A 7 35.10 -35.07 2.15
C GLN A 7 35.76 -33.93 2.94
N ARG A 8 37.06 -33.71 2.73
CA ARG A 8 37.77 -32.60 3.36
C ARG A 8 37.28 -31.23 2.88
N ARG A 9 37.10 -31.06 1.56
CA ARG A 9 36.53 -29.81 1.01
C ARG A 9 35.09 -29.56 1.47
N ALA A 10 34.28 -30.60 1.54
CA ALA A 10 32.90 -30.48 2.02
C ALA A 10 32.85 -30.01 3.48
N ARG A 11 33.76 -30.53 4.33
CA ARG A 11 33.89 -30.11 5.72
C ARG A 11 34.37 -28.67 5.85
N GLU A 12 35.36 -28.25 5.05
CA GLU A 12 35.85 -26.87 5.03
C GLU A 12 34.75 -25.88 4.58
N LEU A 13 33.97 -26.22 3.55
CA LEU A 13 32.82 -25.42 3.12
C LEU A 13 31.70 -25.38 4.17
N ALA A 14 31.43 -26.50 4.85
CA ALA A 14 30.45 -26.55 5.93
C ALA A 14 30.88 -25.70 7.13
N ALA A 15 32.18 -25.73 7.48
CA ALA A 15 32.74 -24.89 8.54
C ALA A 15 32.65 -23.40 8.20
N LEU A 16 32.94 -23.01 6.95
CA LEU A 16 32.80 -21.62 6.51
C LEU A 16 31.33 -21.15 6.55
N ARG A 17 30.37 -22.00 6.18
CA ARG A 17 28.93 -21.70 6.29
C ARG A 17 28.44 -21.63 7.73
N ALA A 18 29.06 -22.37 8.66
CA ALA A 18 28.74 -22.28 10.08
C ALA A 18 29.24 -20.98 10.71
N VAL A 19 30.38 -20.45 10.24
CA VAL A 19 30.93 -19.16 10.69
C VAL A 19 30.12 -17.98 10.13
N HIS A 20 29.57 -18.13 8.91
CA HIS A 20 28.70 -17.13 8.28
C HIS A 20 27.33 -17.74 7.96
N PRO A 21 26.45 -17.91 8.97
CA PRO A 21 25.10 -18.35 8.70
C PRO A 21 24.47 -17.36 7.70
N PRO A 22 23.80 -17.85 6.64
CA PRO A 22 23.13 -16.98 5.69
C PRO A 22 22.12 -16.12 6.47
N VAL A 23 22.33 -14.80 6.44
CA VAL A 23 21.44 -13.84 7.09
C VAL A 23 20.03 -14.08 6.55
N PRO A 24 19.02 -14.29 7.41
CA PRO A 24 17.64 -14.36 6.97
C PRO A 24 17.33 -13.10 6.17
N ARG A 25 17.02 -13.25 4.87
CA ARG A 25 16.64 -12.14 3.98
C ARG A 25 15.23 -11.61 4.27
N THR A 26 14.78 -11.72 5.51
CA THR A 26 13.53 -11.15 6.00
C THR A 26 13.87 -9.89 6.78
N THR A 27 14.48 -8.91 6.13
CA THR A 27 14.46 -7.56 6.69
C THR A 27 12.98 -7.16 6.73
N PRO A 28 12.39 -6.89 7.90
CA PRO A 28 11.01 -6.45 7.95
C PRO A 28 10.89 -5.18 7.11
N LYS A 29 10.00 -5.20 6.10
CA LYS A 29 9.76 -4.02 5.28
C LYS A 29 9.38 -2.87 6.21
N LEU A 30 10.09 -1.75 6.08
CA LEU A 30 9.79 -0.57 6.88
C LEU A 30 8.34 -0.14 6.59
N GLU A 31 7.57 0.07 7.64
CA GLU A 31 6.21 0.58 7.51
C GLU A 31 6.25 2.02 7.01
N ARG A 32 5.36 2.29 6.06
CA ARG A 32 5.14 3.61 5.46
C ARG A 32 3.65 3.87 5.44
N VAL A 33 3.27 5.02 5.99
CA VAL A 33 1.88 5.45 6.05
C VAL A 33 1.65 6.51 4.99
N ILE A 34 0.67 6.31 4.12
CA ILE A 34 0.19 7.32 3.18
C ILE A 34 -1.09 7.91 3.77
N GLU A 35 -1.06 9.21 4.04
CA GLU A 35 -2.21 9.98 4.48
C GLU A 35 -2.95 10.47 3.25
N ILE A 36 -4.23 10.12 3.12
CA ILE A 36 -5.05 10.42 1.95
C ILE A 36 -6.24 11.27 2.37
N LYS A 37 -6.26 12.53 1.94
CA LYS A 37 -7.40 13.43 2.15
C LYS A 37 -8.31 13.36 0.94
N LEU A 38 -9.46 12.71 1.10
CA LEU A 38 -10.48 12.64 0.06
C LEU A 38 -11.57 13.68 0.33
N ARG A 39 -11.91 14.47 -0.68
CA ARG A 39 -12.90 15.55 -0.60
C ARG A 39 -13.88 15.45 -1.76
N ARG A 40 -15.10 15.88 -1.50
CA ARG A 40 -16.15 16.03 -2.50
C ARG A 40 -16.45 17.51 -2.67
N ASP A 41 -16.19 18.04 -3.86
CA ASP A 41 -16.44 19.43 -4.17
C ASP A 41 -17.89 19.63 -4.62
N THR A 42 -18.73 20.06 -3.68
CA THR A 42 -20.14 20.36 -3.94
C THR A 42 -20.37 21.78 -4.46
N THR A 43 -19.34 22.64 -4.45
CA THR A 43 -19.44 24.08 -4.76
C THR A 43 -19.74 24.37 -6.24
N LYS A 44 -19.61 23.40 -7.15
CA LYS A 44 -20.04 23.53 -8.56
C LYS A 44 -21.53 23.27 -8.81
N THR A 45 -22.33 22.96 -7.78
CA THR A 45 -23.79 22.74 -7.94
C THR A 45 -24.63 24.02 -8.13
N ARG A 46 -24.01 25.17 -8.43
CA ARG A 46 -24.70 26.39 -8.88
C ARG A 46 -24.73 26.58 -10.42
N GLY A 47 -24.48 25.51 -11.18
CA GLY A 47 -24.75 25.44 -12.63
C GLY A 47 -26.12 24.83 -12.93
N PRO A 48 -26.67 25.00 -14.16
CA PRO A 48 -27.95 24.42 -14.53
C PRO A 48 -27.91 22.88 -14.39
N VAL A 49 -29.07 22.28 -14.13
CA VAL A 49 -29.33 20.84 -13.93
C VAL A 49 -28.30 19.96 -14.65
N GLY A 50 -27.40 19.30 -13.89
CA GLY A 50 -26.34 18.44 -14.45
C GLY A 50 -24.90 18.77 -14.04
N ALA A 51 -24.67 19.59 -13.01
CA ALA A 51 -23.30 19.84 -12.51
C ALA A 51 -22.60 18.52 -12.11
N CYS A 52 -21.57 18.14 -12.87
CA CYS A 52 -20.73 16.98 -12.57
C CYS A 52 -20.13 17.11 -11.16
N LEU A 53 -20.26 16.05 -10.38
CA LEU A 53 -19.66 15.96 -9.05
C LEU A 53 -18.15 15.82 -9.24
N LEU A 54 -17.38 16.80 -8.77
CA LEU A 54 -15.93 16.72 -8.78
C LEU A 54 -15.43 16.16 -7.44
N TRP A 55 -14.57 15.17 -7.53
CA TRP A 55 -13.84 14.59 -6.40
C TRP A 55 -12.41 15.10 -6.44
N SER A 56 -11.86 15.37 -5.28
CA SER A 56 -10.45 15.77 -5.12
C SER A 56 -9.81 14.90 -4.05
N ALA A 57 -8.61 14.39 -4.33
CA ALA A 57 -7.82 13.64 -3.38
C ALA A 57 -6.39 14.18 -3.35
N GLU A 58 -5.88 14.33 -2.14
CA GLU A 58 -4.50 14.70 -1.85
C GLU A 58 -3.90 13.57 -1.03
N TRP A 59 -2.79 12.97 -1.46
CA TRP A 59 -2.09 11.95 -0.69
C TRP A 59 -0.62 12.29 -0.49
N THR A 60 -0.17 12.12 0.76
CA THR A 60 1.19 12.44 1.21
C THR A 60 1.76 11.27 1.98
N LEU A 61 3.04 10.98 1.74
CA LEU A 61 3.76 10.04 2.60
C LEU A 61 4.00 10.72 3.96
N ARG A 62 3.60 10.08 5.06
CA ARG A 62 3.75 10.61 6.42
C ARG A 62 5.22 10.99 6.68
N GLY A 63 5.43 12.23 7.11
CA GLY A 63 6.75 12.79 7.36
C GLY A 63 7.44 13.40 6.14
N THR A 64 6.75 13.45 4.99
CA THR A 64 7.20 14.18 3.79
C THR A 64 6.33 15.40 3.53
N THR A 65 6.90 16.41 2.89
CA THR A 65 6.18 17.62 2.44
C THR A 65 5.69 17.51 1.00
N LEU A 66 5.96 16.40 0.32
CA LEU A 66 5.56 16.16 -1.06
C LEU A 66 4.25 15.38 -1.06
N GLY A 67 3.21 16.00 -1.59
CA GLY A 67 1.89 15.41 -1.79
C GLY A 67 1.51 15.42 -3.26
N ILE A 68 0.76 14.40 -3.66
CA ILE A 68 0.13 14.36 -4.98
C ILE A 68 -1.31 14.76 -4.79
N GLU A 69 -1.76 15.75 -5.56
CA GLU A 69 -3.16 16.19 -5.59
C GLU A 69 -3.74 15.89 -6.97
N ARG A 70 -4.89 15.22 -7.01
CA ARG A 70 -5.65 14.97 -8.23
C ARG A 70 -7.14 15.19 -8.01
N SER A 71 -7.82 15.57 -9.07
CA SER A 71 -9.26 15.69 -9.10
C SER A 71 -9.86 14.93 -10.28
N ASP A 72 -10.96 14.23 -10.06
CA ASP A 72 -11.66 13.45 -11.07
C ASP A 72 -13.18 13.52 -10.85
N GLU A 73 -13.97 13.36 -11.89
CA GLU A 73 -15.43 13.23 -11.78
C GLU A 73 -15.83 11.84 -11.28
N ASN A 74 -14.98 10.84 -11.53
CA ASN A 74 -15.15 9.47 -11.08
C ASN A 74 -14.26 9.15 -9.88
N ILE A 75 -14.90 8.98 -8.72
CA ILE A 75 -14.23 8.58 -7.49
C ILE A 75 -13.49 7.23 -7.60
N ALA A 76 -14.01 6.28 -8.37
CA ALA A 76 -13.37 4.97 -8.52
C ALA A 76 -12.02 5.10 -9.24
N ALA A 77 -11.99 5.91 -10.32
CA ALA A 77 -10.75 6.22 -11.04
C ALA A 77 -9.75 6.97 -10.14
N LEU A 78 -10.23 7.90 -9.32
CA LEU A 78 -9.37 8.62 -8.37
C LEU A 78 -8.73 7.67 -7.35
N ILE A 79 -9.48 6.74 -6.79
CA ILE A 79 -8.97 5.74 -5.84
C ILE A 79 -8.02 4.77 -6.52
N GLU A 80 -8.31 4.35 -7.75
CA GLU A 80 -7.41 3.48 -8.50
C GLU A 80 -6.03 4.11 -8.70
N ASN A 81 -5.98 5.41 -9.05
CA ASN A 81 -4.71 6.16 -9.15
C ASN A 81 -3.93 6.16 -7.81
N ILE A 82 -4.61 6.38 -6.69
CA ILE A 82 -3.98 6.37 -5.35
C ILE A 82 -3.42 4.98 -5.04
N LEU A 83 -4.16 3.93 -5.38
CA LEU A 83 -3.72 2.54 -5.17
C LEU A 83 -2.58 2.15 -6.09
N GLU A 84 -2.51 2.68 -7.30
CA GLU A 84 -1.38 2.48 -8.20
C GLU A 84 -0.08 3.06 -7.60
N ASP A 85 -0.12 4.31 -7.13
CA ASP A 85 1.02 4.93 -6.44
C ASP A 85 1.41 4.17 -5.18
N ALA A 86 0.42 3.73 -4.39
CA ALA A 86 0.65 2.94 -3.20
C ALA A 86 1.24 1.54 -3.51
N ARG A 87 0.87 0.92 -4.64
CA ARG A 87 1.43 -0.36 -5.10
C ARG A 87 2.90 -0.22 -5.48
N LEU A 88 3.27 0.86 -6.18
CA LEU A 88 4.68 1.17 -6.47
C LEU A 88 5.49 1.28 -5.18
N LEU A 89 4.93 1.91 -4.14
CA LEU A 89 5.58 1.97 -2.82
C LEU A 89 5.59 0.62 -2.10
N ALA A 90 4.56 -0.22 -2.27
CA ALA A 90 4.44 -1.53 -1.63
C ALA A 90 5.45 -2.57 -2.15
N GLU A 91 6.08 -2.33 -3.31
CA GLU A 91 7.21 -3.12 -3.80
C GLU A 91 8.37 -3.11 -2.78
N HIS A 92 8.64 -1.96 -2.18
CA HIS A 92 9.77 -1.74 -1.28
C HIS A 92 9.38 -1.65 0.20
N TYR A 93 8.16 -1.20 0.51
CA TYR A 93 7.70 -0.91 1.86
C TYR A 93 6.43 -1.68 2.23
N ALA A 94 6.11 -1.75 3.52
CA ALA A 94 4.78 -2.15 3.97
C ALA A 94 3.92 -0.88 4.03
N VAL A 95 2.95 -0.75 3.12
CA VAL A 95 2.20 0.49 2.92
C VAL A 95 0.84 0.42 3.60
N ARG A 96 0.63 1.30 4.57
CA ARG A 96 -0.66 1.52 5.23
C ARG A 96 -1.31 2.79 4.66
N LEU A 97 -2.60 2.73 4.38
CA LEU A 97 -3.37 3.86 3.89
C LEU A 97 -4.24 4.40 5.00
N GLU A 98 -4.16 5.70 5.26
CA GLU A 98 -5.01 6.38 6.23
C GLU A 98 -5.92 7.37 5.50
N TRP A 99 -7.20 7.06 5.45
CA TRP A 99 -8.21 7.86 4.75
C TRP A 99 -8.80 8.93 5.67
N ILE A 100 -8.60 10.19 5.29
CA ILE A 100 -9.18 11.37 5.92
C ILE A 100 -10.30 11.88 4.99
N LEU A 101 -11.54 11.56 5.35
CA LEU A 101 -12.71 11.95 4.57
C LEU A 101 -13.16 13.36 4.98
N SER A 102 -13.26 14.28 4.01
CA SER A 102 -13.76 15.64 4.23
C SER A 102 -15.10 15.86 3.54
N GLY A 103 -16.03 16.51 4.25
CA GLY A 103 -17.41 16.73 3.79
C GLY A 103 -18.38 15.64 4.29
N ASP A 104 -19.53 15.50 3.66
CA ASP A 104 -20.56 14.49 4.02
C ASP A 104 -20.21 13.08 3.50
N LEU A 105 -18.92 12.75 3.56
CA LEU A 105 -18.34 11.49 3.11
C LEU A 105 -18.21 10.56 4.32
N ARG A 106 -19.15 9.62 4.43
CA ARG A 106 -19.06 8.53 5.40
C ARG A 106 -18.77 7.23 4.67
N THR A 107 -17.98 6.36 5.28
CA THR A 107 -17.58 5.04 4.74
C THR A 107 -18.77 4.13 4.42
N GLY A 108 -19.93 4.33 5.08
CA GLY A 108 -21.20 3.66 4.77
C GLY A 108 -22.21 4.51 3.96
N GLY A 109 -21.82 5.71 3.52
CA GLY A 109 -22.68 6.67 2.83
C GLY A 109 -22.42 6.71 1.33
N VAL A 110 -22.13 7.90 0.79
CA VAL A 110 -21.90 8.15 -0.65
C VAL A 110 -20.88 7.18 -1.28
N LEU A 111 -19.85 6.80 -0.52
CA LEU A 111 -18.83 5.84 -0.95
C LEU A 111 -19.40 4.44 -1.20
N ALA A 112 -20.20 3.94 -0.26
CA ALA A 112 -20.88 2.65 -0.40
C ALA A 112 -21.92 2.66 -1.53
N ALA A 113 -22.65 3.77 -1.69
CA ALA A 113 -23.59 3.97 -2.80
C ALA A 113 -22.91 3.98 -4.18
N SER A 114 -21.65 4.43 -4.24
CA SER A 114 -20.81 4.38 -5.45
C SER A 114 -20.10 3.03 -5.64
N GLY A 115 -20.34 2.03 -4.77
CA GLY A 115 -19.68 0.73 -4.84
C GLY A 115 -18.18 0.78 -4.54
N VAL A 116 -17.72 1.86 -3.91
CA VAL A 116 -16.30 2.11 -3.63
C VAL A 116 -15.93 1.59 -2.26
N THR A 117 -14.86 0.81 -2.19
CA THR A 117 -14.26 0.37 -0.93
C THR A 117 -12.92 1.07 -0.73
N LEU A 118 -12.69 1.59 0.48
CA LEU A 118 -11.42 2.21 0.86
C LEU A 118 -10.55 1.17 1.57
N PRO A 119 -9.45 0.68 0.96
CA PRO A 119 -8.58 -0.29 1.60
C PRO A 119 -7.64 0.41 2.59
N ASP A 120 -7.43 -0.20 3.75
CA ASP A 120 -6.51 0.34 4.77
C ASP A 120 -5.05 -0.12 4.56
N PHE A 121 -4.84 -1.10 3.68
CA PHE A 121 -3.53 -1.71 3.44
C PHE A 121 -3.35 -2.15 1.99
N VAL A 122 -2.15 -1.93 1.44
CA VAL A 122 -1.76 -2.44 0.12
C VAL A 122 -0.75 -3.58 0.31
N PRO A 123 -1.13 -4.84 0.03
CA PRO A 123 -0.21 -5.96 0.17
C PRO A 123 0.91 -5.84 -0.86
N GLY A 124 2.15 -5.75 -0.37
CA GLY A 124 3.32 -5.87 -1.22
C GLY A 124 3.46 -7.31 -1.78
N PRO A 125 4.21 -7.50 -2.88
CA PRO A 125 4.35 -8.80 -3.55
C PRO A 125 4.99 -9.90 -2.68
N CYS A 126 5.52 -9.55 -1.50
CA CYS A 126 6.12 -10.48 -0.54
C CYS A 126 5.22 -10.81 0.66
N PHE A 127 4.03 -10.22 0.77
CA PHE A 127 3.04 -10.63 1.78
C PHE A 127 2.34 -11.89 1.28
N GLY A 128 3.01 -13.03 1.52
CA GLY A 128 2.38 -14.33 1.52
C GLY A 128 1.20 -14.33 2.46
N ARG A 129 0.01 -14.18 1.89
CA ARG A 129 -1.30 -14.68 2.33
C ARG A 129 -1.25 -15.58 3.58
N VAL A 130 -1.53 -15.02 4.76
CA VAL A 130 -2.24 -15.73 5.84
C VAL A 130 -3.04 -14.73 6.67
N VAL A 131 -4.32 -14.57 6.35
CA VAL A 131 -5.33 -14.33 7.39
C VAL A 131 -6.48 -15.28 7.07
N THR A 132 -6.39 -16.50 7.59
CA THR A 132 -7.56 -17.35 7.77
C THR A 132 -8.32 -16.77 8.96
N LEU A 133 -9.43 -16.09 8.70
CA LEU A 133 -10.35 -15.68 9.76
C LEU A 133 -11.26 -16.89 10.03
N VAL A 134 -10.90 -17.67 11.05
CA VAL A 134 -11.83 -18.60 11.70
C VAL A 134 -12.37 -17.88 12.93
N ALA A 135 -13.68 -17.64 12.93
CA ALA A 135 -14.50 -17.55 14.13
C ALA A 135 -15.86 -18.17 13.79
#